data_AF-A0A3M9MZF9-F1
#
_entry.id   AF-A0A3M9MZF9-F1
#
_cell.length_a   1.000
_cell.length_b   1.000
_cell.length_c   1.000
_cell.angle_alpha   90.00
_cell.angle_beta   90.00
_cell.angle_gamma   90.00
#
_symmetry.space_group_name_H-M   'P 1'
#
loop_
_entity.id
_entity.type
_entity.pdbx_description
1 polymer ?
#
loop_
_entity_poly.entity_id
_entity_poly.type
_entity_poly.pdbx_seq_one_letter_code
_entity_poly.pdbx_strand_id
1 'polypeptide(L)'
;MSLTNIKKKQVLLFVPTGVDIKNLMGENGYSQRQINDHLDKYHYFLHLIYTGTLYRYDIEESNGFTRINDEILNNFLGRYRKLIKDNLIKWGIIYSDNHYITGRKSKGYKIAPPYAVSYRTEVCINDTFEKNLRNKNSYFNTLKGSEQYLYDMLQQVGIKAEEAHSYIENKLANSLHTLRGFGDSRFTNYQTAAATQDLYELNEHLSLTPLEVLEKNINDRFNADLLAINTIDNGMLKLTVDKYGRVHTPLTNMSRKLRQFLINKRHPEQALYNLDLSCSQPFFLNILLKESFRFATSLPVSVEQYIQDTSTGLLYERVMIEAGIAINETNRRNFKESFFGDVFYCSNHTAGLKSNTVARAFERLYPEVYGFISKRKEVDFREFSRLMQKAESTAIIGHAVQMAQMQGVWVSTIHDSTIVLEQDVQTMYTIIETVFREVYDLNPNIKEEAVTPVTVTQPVLATTTPEAKVISFRTSINSTSMTDDEFFRMLSDSDSEPMAVDELLRFLE
;
A
#
# COMPACT_ATOMS: atom_id res chain seq x y z
N MET A 1 -4.47 -25.47 2.08
CA MET A 1 -5.94 -25.61 1.87
C MET A 1 -6.28 -24.85 0.60
N SER A 2 -7.09 -25.43 -0.29
CA SER A 2 -7.65 -24.66 -1.41
C SER A 2 -8.51 -23.53 -0.85
N LEU A 3 -8.32 -22.28 -1.31
CA LEU A 3 -9.12 -21.13 -0.85
C LEU A 3 -10.62 -21.32 -1.13
N THR A 4 -10.98 -22.23 -2.04
CA THR A 4 -12.36 -22.62 -2.37
C THR A 4 -13.14 -23.29 -1.23
N ASN A 5 -12.49 -23.68 -0.12
CA ASN A 5 -13.16 -24.32 1.02
C ASN A 5 -13.43 -23.36 2.22
N ILE A 6 -13.10 -22.08 2.10
CA ILE A 6 -13.40 -21.10 3.16
C ILE A 6 -14.90 -20.80 3.13
N LYS A 7 -15.62 -21.13 4.22
CA LYS A 7 -17.05 -20.82 4.31
C LYS A 7 -17.24 -19.31 4.38
N LYS A 8 -18.26 -18.79 3.67
CA LYS A 8 -18.69 -17.39 3.74
C LYS A 8 -18.86 -16.96 5.20
N LYS A 9 -18.24 -15.85 5.62
CA LYS A 9 -18.23 -15.36 7.01
C LYS A 9 -17.33 -16.15 7.96
N GLN A 10 -16.09 -16.47 7.60
CA GLN A 10 -15.05 -16.93 8.55
C GLN A 10 -13.91 -15.92 8.72
N VAL A 11 -13.47 -15.68 9.96
CA VAL A 11 -12.29 -14.82 10.24
C VAL A 11 -11.03 -15.66 10.08
N LEU A 12 -10.16 -15.23 9.16
CA LEU A 12 -8.87 -15.86 8.91
C LEU A 12 -7.79 -15.19 9.76
N LEU A 13 -7.05 -16.01 10.51
CA LEU A 13 -5.91 -15.58 11.30
C LEU A 13 -4.63 -16.08 10.64
N PHE A 14 -3.65 -15.20 10.45
CA PHE A 14 -2.37 -15.57 9.88
C PHE A 14 -1.45 -16.05 11.00
N VAL A 15 -0.89 -17.24 10.82
CA VAL A 15 -0.01 -17.89 11.78
C VAL A 15 1.24 -18.36 11.03
N PRO A 16 2.46 -18.14 11.57
CA PRO A 16 3.68 -18.71 11.00
C PRO A 16 3.57 -20.20 10.73
N THR A 17 3.93 -20.65 9.53
CA THR A 17 3.79 -22.06 9.12
C THR A 17 4.55 -23.00 10.07
N GLY A 18 5.74 -22.59 10.52
CA GLY A 18 6.58 -23.36 11.43
C GLY A 18 6.17 -23.34 12.91
N VAL A 19 5.04 -22.72 13.26
CA VAL A 19 4.56 -22.63 14.65
C VAL A 19 3.27 -23.44 14.84
N ASP A 20 3.34 -24.44 15.72
CA ASP A 20 2.19 -25.21 16.19
C ASP A 20 1.85 -24.85 17.65
N ILE A 21 0.99 -23.84 17.81
CA ILE A 21 0.55 -23.38 19.14
C ILE A 21 -0.20 -24.47 19.89
N LYS A 22 -0.96 -25.32 19.19
CA LYS A 22 -1.75 -26.37 19.84
C LYS A 22 -0.83 -27.37 20.51
N ASN A 23 0.22 -27.81 19.80
CA ASN A 23 1.22 -28.70 20.38
C ASN A 23 1.98 -28.04 21.54
N LEU A 24 2.47 -26.80 21.35
CA LEU A 24 3.19 -26.06 22.38
C LEU A 24 2.36 -25.89 23.67
N MET A 25 1.07 -25.61 23.55
CA MET A 25 0.18 -25.56 24.71
C MET A 25 0.08 -26.92 25.41
N GLY A 26 -0.05 -28.02 24.65
CA GLY A 26 -0.07 -29.37 25.21
C GLY A 26 1.21 -29.73 25.97
N GLU A 27 2.37 -29.46 25.36
CA GLU A 27 3.71 -29.67 25.97
C GLU A 27 3.91 -28.82 27.23
N ASN A 28 3.26 -27.66 27.32
CA ASN A 28 3.28 -26.78 28.49
C ASN A 28 2.12 -27.04 29.47
N GLY A 29 1.47 -28.21 29.40
CA GLY A 29 0.54 -28.70 30.41
C GLY A 29 -0.89 -28.15 30.32
N TYR A 30 -1.28 -27.57 29.19
CA TYR A 30 -2.66 -27.12 28.98
C TYR A 30 -3.58 -28.31 28.69
N SER A 31 -4.72 -28.36 29.37
CA SER A 31 -5.79 -29.32 29.06
C SER A 31 -6.44 -29.01 27.69
N GLN A 32 -7.07 -30.02 27.07
CA GLN A 32 -7.78 -29.84 25.79
C GLN A 32 -8.84 -28.73 25.83
N ARG A 33 -9.51 -28.56 26.98
CA ARG A 33 -10.46 -27.47 27.19
C ARG A 33 -9.78 -26.11 27.12
N GLN A 34 -8.67 -25.95 27.84
CA GLN A 34 -7.91 -24.69 27.83
C GLN A 34 -7.32 -24.39 26.45
N ILE A 35 -6.88 -25.43 25.72
CA ILE A 35 -6.45 -25.30 24.32
C ILE A 35 -7.58 -24.69 23.50
N ASN A 36 -8.78 -25.28 23.52
CA ASN A 36 -9.93 -24.76 22.77
C ASN A 36 -10.34 -23.34 23.20
N ASP A 37 -10.20 -23.01 24.49
CA ASP A 37 -10.55 -21.70 25.02
C ASP A 37 -9.54 -20.59 24.66
N HIS A 38 -8.28 -20.93 24.36
CA HIS A 38 -7.20 -19.96 24.19
C HIS A 38 -6.49 -19.98 22.85
N LEU A 39 -6.58 -21.05 22.05
CA LEU A 39 -5.84 -21.21 20.80
C LEU A 39 -6.06 -20.02 19.85
N ASP A 40 -7.31 -19.63 19.62
CA ASP A 40 -7.64 -18.46 18.78
C ASP A 40 -7.03 -17.15 19.30
N LYS A 41 -6.85 -17.01 20.62
CA LYS A 41 -6.25 -15.82 21.22
C LYS A 41 -4.76 -15.72 20.93
N TYR A 42 -4.05 -16.85 20.91
CA TYR A 42 -2.66 -16.90 20.47
C TYR A 42 -2.54 -16.62 18.97
N HIS A 43 -3.35 -17.30 18.15
CA HIS A 43 -3.39 -17.07 16.70
C HIS A 43 -3.71 -15.61 16.37
N TYR A 44 -4.65 -15.00 17.10
CA TYR A 44 -5.00 -13.59 16.91
C TYR A 44 -3.84 -12.65 17.24
N PHE A 45 -3.08 -12.92 18.30
CA PHE A 45 -1.92 -12.09 18.62
C PHE A 45 -0.81 -12.20 17.57
N LEU A 46 -0.52 -13.40 17.08
CA LEU A 46 0.43 -13.60 15.96
C LEU A 46 -0.05 -12.91 14.68
N HIS A 47 -1.35 -13.03 14.38
CA HIS A 47 -1.99 -12.33 13.26
C HIS A 47 -1.84 -10.80 13.39
N LEU A 48 -2.01 -10.22 14.58
CA LEU A 48 -1.81 -8.77 14.78
C LEU A 48 -0.37 -8.33 14.53
N ILE A 49 0.62 -9.13 14.96
CA ILE A 49 2.03 -8.84 14.71
C ILE A 49 2.30 -8.84 13.21
N TYR A 50 1.87 -9.90 12.51
CA TYR A 50 2.12 -10.07 11.09
C TYR A 50 1.34 -9.11 10.20
N THR A 51 0.04 -8.94 10.40
CA THR A 51 -0.74 -7.97 9.60
C THR A 51 -0.29 -6.53 9.82
N GLY A 52 0.24 -6.23 11.01
CA GLY A 52 0.91 -4.97 11.26
C GLY A 52 2.18 -4.77 10.43
N THR A 53 2.86 -5.84 9.99
CA THR A 53 3.99 -5.73 9.05
C THR A 53 3.55 -5.61 7.59
N LEU A 54 2.33 -6.02 7.25
CA LEU A 54 1.82 -5.91 5.87
C LEU A 54 1.37 -4.48 5.52
N TYR A 55 0.89 -3.71 6.50
CA TYR A 55 0.23 -2.41 6.26
C TYR A 55 1.01 -1.19 6.77
N ARG A 56 2.19 -1.36 7.37
CA ARG A 56 2.96 -0.22 7.93
C ARG A 56 4.17 0.12 7.08
N TYR A 57 4.29 1.41 6.77
CA TYR A 57 5.45 1.98 6.09
C TYR A 57 6.59 2.37 7.06
N ASP A 58 6.34 2.47 8.38
CA ASP A 58 7.33 2.85 9.40
C ASP A 58 8.07 1.65 10.04
N ILE A 59 8.05 0.49 9.38
CA ILE A 59 8.66 -0.74 9.88
C ILE A 59 10.18 -0.59 9.99
N GLU A 60 10.80 0.11 9.03
CA GLU A 60 12.24 0.40 9.03
C GLU A 60 12.61 1.31 10.21
N GLU A 61 11.87 2.39 10.43
CA GLU A 61 12.05 3.28 11.60
C GLU A 61 11.83 2.58 12.95
N SER A 62 11.17 1.41 12.94
CA SER A 62 10.88 0.62 14.13
C SER A 62 11.70 -0.67 14.22
N ASN A 63 12.78 -0.81 13.45
CA ASN A 63 13.65 -2.00 13.43
C ASN A 63 12.88 -3.33 13.20
N GLY A 64 11.77 -3.27 12.48
CA GLY A 64 10.91 -4.43 12.23
C GLY A 64 9.90 -4.76 13.34
N PHE A 65 9.71 -3.90 14.34
CA PHE A 65 8.77 -4.15 15.44
C PHE A 65 7.37 -3.56 15.18
N THR A 66 6.36 -4.42 15.20
CA THR A 66 4.95 -4.01 15.16
C THR A 66 4.52 -3.48 16.53
N ARG A 67 4.30 -2.16 16.62
CA ARG A 67 3.73 -1.51 17.82
C ARG A 67 2.25 -1.86 17.98
N ILE A 68 1.90 -2.53 19.09
CA ILE A 68 0.52 -2.96 19.39
C ILE A 68 0.03 -2.26 20.67
N ASN A 69 -1.10 -1.57 20.56
CA ASN A 69 -1.73 -0.89 21.70
C ASN A 69 -2.34 -1.91 22.68
N ASP A 70 -1.94 -1.87 23.95
CA ASP A 70 -2.36 -2.84 24.97
C ASP A 70 -3.85 -2.71 25.36
N GLU A 71 -4.44 -1.51 25.20
CA GLU A 71 -5.87 -1.27 25.42
C GLU A 71 -6.71 -1.95 24.33
N ILE A 72 -6.29 -1.81 23.06
CA ILE A 72 -6.91 -2.55 21.94
C ILE A 72 -6.79 -4.05 22.18
N LEU A 73 -5.62 -4.51 22.61
CA LEU A 73 -5.37 -5.92 22.91
C LEU A 73 -6.29 -6.43 24.04
N ASN A 74 -6.54 -5.60 25.07
CA ASN A 74 -7.43 -5.94 26.17
C ASN A 74 -8.87 -6.19 25.73
N ASN A 75 -9.34 -5.55 24.65
CA ASN A 75 -10.72 -5.75 24.16
C ASN A 75 -10.99 -7.15 23.62
N PHE A 76 -9.96 -7.80 23.09
CA PHE A 76 -10.04 -9.12 22.47
C PHE A 76 -9.46 -10.21 23.39
N LEU A 77 -8.31 -9.96 24.00
CA LEU A 77 -7.62 -10.95 24.84
C LEU A 77 -7.99 -10.88 26.32
N GLY A 78 -8.55 -9.76 26.79
CA GLY A 78 -8.95 -9.54 28.17
C GLY A 78 -7.82 -9.81 29.18
N ARG A 79 -8.16 -10.54 30.25
CA ARG A 79 -7.22 -10.91 31.31
C ARG A 79 -6.07 -11.83 30.86
N TYR A 80 -6.19 -12.49 29.71
CA TYR A 80 -5.19 -13.45 29.21
C TYR A 80 -4.08 -12.81 28.38
N ARG A 81 -4.18 -11.51 28.05
CA ARG A 81 -3.20 -10.82 27.20
C ARG A 81 -1.76 -10.94 27.71
N LYS A 82 -1.55 -10.86 29.03
CA LYS A 82 -0.22 -10.97 29.63
C LYS A 82 0.31 -12.39 29.47
N LEU A 83 -0.49 -13.39 29.87
CA LEU A 83 -0.14 -14.81 29.74
C LEU A 83 0.26 -15.19 28.31
N ILE A 84 -0.53 -14.76 27.32
CA ILE A 84 -0.28 -15.07 25.90
C ILE A 84 1.06 -14.49 25.44
N LYS A 85 1.33 -13.22 25.76
CA LYS A 85 2.58 -12.54 25.41
C LYS A 85 3.78 -13.22 26.07
N ASP A 86 3.69 -13.45 27.37
CA ASP A 86 4.77 -14.03 28.16
C ASP A 86 5.10 -15.45 27.65
N ASN A 87 4.07 -16.24 27.30
CA ASN A 87 4.26 -17.58 26.73
C ASN A 87 4.95 -17.53 25.36
N LEU A 88 4.49 -16.68 24.44
CA LEU A 88 5.10 -16.61 23.10
C LEU A 88 6.55 -16.11 23.14
N ILE A 89 6.89 -15.22 24.08
CA ILE A 89 8.28 -14.78 24.32
C ILE A 89 9.08 -15.95 24.91
N LYS A 90 8.54 -16.63 25.93
CA LYS A 90 9.19 -17.79 26.57
C LYS A 90 9.45 -18.93 25.59
N TRP A 91 8.53 -19.16 24.65
CA TRP A 91 8.67 -20.17 23.60
C TRP A 91 9.57 -19.74 22.44
N GLY A 92 10.14 -18.52 22.48
CA GLY A 92 11.05 -18.02 21.44
C GLY A 92 10.36 -17.71 20.10
N ILE A 93 9.03 -17.59 20.07
CA ILE A 93 8.26 -17.35 18.85
C ILE A 93 8.27 -15.87 18.48
N ILE A 94 8.31 -14.99 19.48
CA ILE A 94 8.30 -13.54 19.29
C ILE A 94 9.35 -12.83 20.16
N TYR A 95 9.76 -11.65 19.69
CA TYR A 95 10.51 -10.67 20.48
C TYR A 95 9.63 -9.49 20.88
N SER A 96 10.00 -8.80 21.94
CA SER A 96 9.43 -7.49 22.30
C SER A 96 10.54 -6.47 22.53
N ASP A 97 10.33 -5.25 22.07
CA ASP A 97 11.23 -4.12 22.36
C ASP A 97 11.15 -3.66 23.82
N ASN A 98 10.15 -4.15 24.56
CA ASN A 98 9.81 -3.78 25.94
C ASN A 98 9.76 -2.27 26.21
N HIS A 99 9.57 -1.45 25.18
CA HIS A 99 9.70 0.00 25.28
C HIS A 99 8.34 0.69 25.13
N TYR A 100 7.83 1.23 26.23
CA TYR A 100 6.56 1.95 26.31
C TYR A 100 6.80 3.41 26.71
N ILE A 101 6.16 4.34 26.01
CA ILE A 101 6.17 5.77 26.36
C ILE A 101 4.72 6.23 26.45
N THR A 102 4.30 6.64 27.64
CA THR A 102 2.91 7.09 27.90
C THR A 102 2.47 8.14 26.89
N GLY A 103 1.34 7.89 26.22
CA GLY A 103 0.76 8.77 25.21
C GLY A 103 1.56 8.91 23.90
N ARG A 104 2.72 8.27 23.78
CA ARG A 104 3.61 8.42 22.60
C ARG A 104 3.93 7.10 21.89
N LYS A 105 4.21 6.02 22.62
CA LYS A 105 4.67 4.75 22.05
C LYS A 105 4.08 3.55 22.79
N SER A 106 3.45 2.64 22.04
CA SER A 106 3.09 1.30 22.51
C SER A 106 4.24 0.31 22.35
N LYS A 107 4.28 -0.76 23.15
CA LYS A 107 5.28 -1.82 23.04
C LYS A 107 5.27 -2.44 21.64
N GLY A 108 6.47 -2.68 21.10
CA GLY A 108 6.71 -3.36 19.84
C GLY A 108 6.86 -4.87 20.02
N TYR A 109 6.38 -5.63 19.03
CA TYR A 109 6.53 -7.09 18.94
C TYR A 109 6.95 -7.50 17.54
N LYS A 110 7.74 -8.56 17.41
CA LYS A 110 8.27 -9.08 16.14
C LYS A 110 8.24 -10.60 16.14
N ILE A 111 7.87 -11.24 15.03
CA ILE A 111 8.01 -12.69 14.86
C ILE A 111 9.50 -13.04 14.77
N ALA A 112 9.95 -14.06 15.49
CA ALA A 112 11.36 -14.47 15.43
C ALA A 112 11.73 -14.93 14.00
N PRO A 113 12.94 -14.61 13.50
CA PRO A 113 13.35 -14.86 12.12
C PRO A 113 13.08 -16.28 11.60
N PRO A 114 13.30 -17.37 12.37
CA PRO A 114 13.02 -18.74 11.90
C PRO A 114 11.57 -18.99 11.52
N TYR A 115 10.63 -18.19 12.05
CA TYR A 115 9.20 -18.31 11.80
C TYR A 115 8.66 -17.21 10.86
N ALA A 116 9.49 -16.26 10.43
CA ALA A 116 9.04 -15.08 9.69
C ALA A 116 9.04 -15.24 8.16
N VAL A 117 9.21 -16.46 7.65
CA VAL A 117 9.34 -16.75 6.20
C VAL A 117 8.00 -16.98 5.52
N SER A 118 7.13 -17.82 6.10
CA SER A 118 5.84 -18.17 5.51
C SER A 118 4.75 -18.28 6.56
N TYR A 119 3.53 -17.99 6.13
CA TYR A 119 2.35 -17.93 6.98
C TYR A 119 1.23 -18.77 6.35
N ARG A 120 0.47 -19.44 7.21
CA ARG A 120 -0.77 -20.13 6.85
C ARG A 120 -1.97 -19.43 7.49
N THR A 121 -3.15 -19.65 6.94
CA THR A 121 -4.41 -19.17 7.52
C THR A 121 -5.03 -20.24 8.42
N GLU A 122 -5.47 -19.81 9.60
CA GLU A 122 -6.22 -20.60 10.57
C GLU A 122 -7.62 -19.99 10.75
N VAL A 123 -8.64 -20.85 10.84
CA VAL A 123 -10.01 -20.43 11.12
C VAL A 123 -10.24 -20.43 12.63
N CYS A 124 -10.93 -19.41 13.14
CA CYS A 124 -11.31 -19.37 14.56
C CYS A 124 -12.16 -20.59 14.92
N ILE A 125 -11.83 -21.24 16.03
CA ILE A 125 -12.59 -22.40 16.55
C ILE A 125 -13.73 -21.93 17.48
N ASN A 126 -13.54 -20.81 18.17
CA ASN A 126 -14.48 -20.27 19.13
C ASN A 126 -15.41 -19.22 18.49
N ASP A 127 -16.66 -19.61 18.25
CA ASP A 127 -17.70 -18.75 17.64
C ASP A 127 -17.90 -17.42 18.39
N THR A 128 -17.78 -17.42 19.73
CA THR A 128 -17.94 -16.19 20.52
C THR A 128 -16.76 -15.24 20.30
N PHE A 129 -15.55 -15.78 20.24
CA PHE A 129 -14.36 -14.99 19.92
C PHE A 129 -14.42 -14.45 18.49
N GLU A 130 -14.80 -15.29 17.53
CA GLU A 130 -14.98 -14.88 16.14
C GLU A 130 -16.03 -13.77 15.99
N LYS A 131 -17.19 -13.93 16.63
CA LYS A 131 -18.24 -12.90 16.65
C LYS A 131 -17.73 -11.60 17.28
N ASN A 132 -16.91 -11.69 18.32
CA ASN A 132 -16.29 -10.50 18.92
C ASN A 132 -15.29 -9.83 17.97
N LEU A 133 -14.47 -10.60 17.23
CA LEU A 133 -13.57 -10.06 16.21
C LEU A 133 -14.33 -9.34 15.10
N ARG A 134 -15.48 -9.89 14.68
CA ARG A 134 -16.38 -9.24 13.70
C ARG A 134 -17.01 -7.96 14.25
N ASN A 135 -17.55 -8.01 15.47
CA ASN A 135 -18.42 -6.96 16.03
C ASN A 135 -17.68 -5.82 16.74
N LYS A 136 -16.57 -6.09 17.44
CA LYS A 136 -15.78 -5.08 18.19
C LYS A 136 -14.82 -4.27 17.31
N ASN A 137 -14.95 -4.42 16.01
CA ASN A 137 -14.36 -3.57 15.00
C ASN A 137 -15.02 -2.17 14.92
N SER A 138 -15.94 -1.88 15.84
CA SER A 138 -16.76 -0.68 16.02
C SER A 138 -16.08 0.40 16.89
N TYR A 139 -14.77 0.63 16.71
CA TYR A 139 -14.14 1.85 17.23
C TYR A 139 -14.60 3.04 16.39
N PHE A 140 -15.80 3.53 16.71
CA PHE A 140 -16.32 4.76 16.17
C PHE A 140 -15.62 5.92 16.89
N ASN A 141 -14.68 6.56 16.21
CA ASN A 141 -14.75 8.02 16.22
C ASN A 141 -16.19 8.39 15.85
N THR A 142 -16.78 9.37 16.52
CA THR A 142 -18.17 9.77 16.26
C THR A 142 -18.24 10.37 14.85
N LEU A 143 -18.38 9.51 13.83
CA LEU A 143 -18.46 9.91 12.42
C LEU A 143 -19.65 10.82 12.25
N LYS A 144 -19.50 11.90 11.49
CA LYS A 144 -20.54 12.90 11.24
C LYS A 144 -20.51 13.35 9.79
N GLY A 145 -21.66 13.82 9.30
CA GLY A 145 -21.79 14.39 7.95
C GLY A 145 -21.24 13.44 6.86
N SER A 146 -20.33 13.97 6.04
CA SER A 146 -19.70 13.25 4.92
C SER A 146 -18.99 11.96 5.33
N GLU A 147 -18.39 11.90 6.53
CA GLU A 147 -17.67 10.70 7.00
C GLU A 147 -18.64 9.54 7.27
N GLN A 148 -19.78 9.86 7.89
CA GLN A 148 -20.84 8.88 8.13
C GLN A 148 -21.45 8.43 6.79
N TYR A 149 -21.64 9.38 5.86
CA TYR A 149 -22.12 9.05 4.53
C TYR A 149 -21.18 8.09 3.78
N LEU A 150 -19.87 8.36 3.78
CA LEU A 150 -18.87 7.44 3.21
C LEU A 150 -18.91 6.07 3.87
N TYR A 151 -19.09 6.01 5.18
CA TYR A 151 -19.22 4.73 5.88
C TYR A 151 -20.46 3.96 5.40
N ASP A 152 -21.60 4.64 5.26
CA ASP A 152 -22.85 4.04 4.78
C ASP A 152 -22.75 3.57 3.31
N MET A 153 -22.03 4.33 2.47
CA MET A 153 -21.75 3.94 1.08
C MET A 153 -20.76 2.77 1.03
N LEU A 154 -19.74 2.78 1.88
CA LEU A 154 -18.77 1.69 2.04
C LEU A 154 -19.46 0.38 2.40
N GLN A 155 -20.50 0.40 3.26
CA GLN A 155 -21.29 -0.80 3.57
C GLN A 155 -22.00 -1.41 2.36
N GLN A 156 -22.05 -0.73 1.21
CA GLN A 156 -22.59 -1.25 -0.04
C GLN A 156 -21.51 -1.83 -0.97
N VAL A 157 -20.23 -1.73 -0.60
CA VAL A 157 -19.13 -2.35 -1.36
C VAL A 157 -19.10 -3.86 -1.12
N GLY A 158 -18.83 -4.60 -2.20
CA GLY A 158 -18.54 -6.03 -2.20
C GLY A 158 -17.37 -6.37 -3.12
N ILE A 159 -17.03 -7.65 -3.21
CA ILE A 159 -15.98 -8.16 -4.09
C ILE A 159 -16.42 -9.50 -4.69
N LYS A 160 -16.02 -9.76 -5.95
CA LYS A 160 -16.15 -11.07 -6.59
C LYS A 160 -15.08 -12.02 -6.04
N ALA A 161 -15.33 -12.56 -4.84
CA ALA A 161 -14.33 -13.25 -4.04
C ALA A 161 -13.70 -14.46 -4.74
N GLU A 162 -14.48 -15.30 -5.43
CA GLU A 162 -13.96 -16.48 -6.12
C GLU A 162 -12.98 -16.11 -7.24
N GLU A 163 -13.33 -15.12 -8.06
CA GLU A 163 -12.49 -14.61 -9.16
C GLU A 163 -11.22 -13.94 -8.60
N ALA A 164 -11.36 -13.14 -7.55
CA ALA A 164 -10.24 -12.46 -6.90
C ALA A 164 -9.26 -13.46 -6.25
N HIS A 165 -9.78 -14.51 -5.58
CA HIS A 165 -8.94 -15.57 -5.03
C HIS A 165 -8.16 -16.32 -6.12
N SER A 166 -8.84 -16.73 -7.19
CA SER A 166 -8.18 -17.40 -8.33
C SER A 166 -7.11 -16.52 -8.96
N TYR A 167 -7.37 -15.21 -9.09
CA TYR A 167 -6.39 -14.25 -9.60
C TYR A 167 -5.11 -14.20 -8.76
N ILE A 168 -5.22 -14.08 -7.43
CA ILE A 168 -4.04 -13.99 -6.55
C ILE A 168 -3.29 -15.31 -6.44
N GLU A 169 -3.99 -16.46 -6.49
CA GLU A 169 -3.37 -17.79 -6.51
C GLU A 169 -2.54 -17.97 -7.79
N ASN A 170 -3.10 -17.60 -8.95
CA ASN A 170 -2.37 -17.65 -10.22
C ASN A 170 -1.18 -16.69 -10.23
N LYS A 171 -1.35 -15.47 -9.70
CA LYS A 171 -0.26 -14.49 -9.56
C LYS A 171 0.88 -15.06 -8.72
N LEU A 172 0.57 -15.65 -7.55
CA LEU A 172 1.55 -16.29 -6.68
C LEU A 172 2.27 -17.45 -7.37
N ALA A 173 1.52 -18.36 -8.00
CA ALA A 173 2.08 -19.53 -8.68
C ALA A 173 3.06 -19.12 -9.78
N ASN A 174 2.70 -18.12 -10.59
CA ASN A 174 3.56 -17.58 -11.64
C ASN A 174 4.82 -16.93 -11.05
N SER A 175 4.68 -16.06 -10.03
CA SER A 175 5.84 -15.41 -9.40
C SER A 175 6.81 -16.43 -8.78
N LEU A 176 6.31 -17.47 -8.10
CA LEU A 176 7.15 -18.52 -7.53
C LEU A 176 7.79 -19.41 -8.61
N HIS A 177 7.08 -19.70 -9.70
CA HIS A 177 7.63 -20.45 -10.83
C HIS A 177 8.80 -19.69 -11.46
N THR A 178 8.61 -18.40 -11.75
CA THR A 178 9.67 -17.55 -12.30
C THR A 178 10.84 -17.47 -11.33
N LEU A 179 10.60 -17.25 -10.03
CA LEU A 179 11.64 -17.20 -9.00
C LEU A 179 12.50 -18.47 -8.99
N ARG A 180 11.86 -19.65 -9.00
CA ARG A 180 12.55 -20.95 -9.04
C ARG A 180 13.31 -21.19 -10.36
N GLY A 181 12.83 -20.61 -11.45
CA GLY A 181 13.50 -20.63 -12.76
C GLY A 181 14.81 -19.83 -12.79
N PHE A 182 15.09 -18.96 -11.81
CA PHE A 182 16.33 -18.18 -11.80
C PHE A 182 17.60 -18.99 -11.49
N GLY A 183 17.51 -20.13 -10.79
CA GLY A 183 18.67 -20.97 -10.43
C GLY A 183 19.68 -20.27 -9.49
N ASP A 184 20.37 -21.05 -8.64
CA ASP A 184 21.30 -20.51 -7.63
C ASP A 184 22.43 -19.64 -8.20
N SER A 185 22.89 -19.94 -9.42
CA SER A 185 24.08 -19.30 -10.00
C SER A 185 23.94 -17.80 -10.26
N ARG A 186 22.74 -17.31 -10.62
CA ARG A 186 22.50 -15.88 -10.89
C ARG A 186 22.48 -15.02 -9.62
N PHE A 187 22.13 -15.60 -8.47
CA PHE A 187 22.06 -14.89 -7.19
C PHE A 187 23.39 -14.85 -6.45
N THR A 188 24.29 -15.81 -6.69
CA THR A 188 25.67 -15.78 -6.18
C THR A 188 26.39 -14.48 -6.58
N ASN A 189 26.11 -13.96 -7.78
CA ASN A 189 26.71 -12.69 -8.26
C ASN A 189 26.19 -11.45 -7.51
N TYR A 190 24.96 -11.49 -6.98
CA TYR A 190 24.41 -10.39 -6.17
C TYR A 190 25.12 -10.31 -4.80
N GLN A 191 25.46 -11.46 -4.20
CA GLN A 191 26.24 -11.50 -2.96
C GLN A 191 27.66 -10.98 -3.18
N THR A 192 28.30 -11.31 -4.30
CA THR A 192 29.66 -10.83 -4.62
C THR A 192 29.70 -9.33 -4.90
N ALA A 193 28.64 -8.76 -5.50
CA ALA A 193 28.51 -7.33 -5.76
C ALA A 193 28.09 -6.51 -4.51
N ALA A 194 27.30 -7.09 -3.61
CA ALA A 194 26.96 -6.44 -2.34
C ALA A 194 28.13 -6.46 -1.34
N ALA A 195 29.03 -7.45 -1.41
CA ALA A 195 30.18 -7.57 -0.51
C ALA A 195 31.31 -6.54 -0.75
N THR A 196 31.26 -5.77 -1.83
CA THR A 196 32.30 -4.79 -2.20
C THR A 196 31.98 -3.35 -1.81
N GLN A 197 30.80 -3.09 -1.22
CA GLN A 197 30.48 -1.82 -0.58
C GLN A 197 30.48 -2.00 0.94
N ASP A 198 31.08 -1.04 1.64
CA ASP A 198 31.21 -0.99 3.09
C ASP A 198 29.82 -0.84 3.73
N LEU A 199 29.11 -1.95 3.85
CA LEU A 199 27.80 -2.12 4.50
C LEU A 199 27.99 -2.06 6.02
N TYR A 200 28.50 -0.94 6.52
CA TYR A 200 28.44 -0.65 7.95
C TYR A 200 26.97 -0.67 8.37
N GLU A 201 26.64 -1.64 9.25
CA GLU A 201 25.39 -1.81 10.00
C GLU A 201 24.28 -2.71 9.41
N LEU A 202 24.59 -3.64 8.49
CA LEU A 202 23.66 -4.75 8.20
C LEU A 202 23.61 -5.74 9.37
N ASN A 203 22.66 -5.49 10.29
CA ASN A 203 21.98 -6.44 11.16
C ASN A 203 22.67 -7.81 11.31
N GLU A 204 23.53 -7.93 12.31
CA GLU A 204 24.30 -9.12 12.71
C GLU A 204 23.49 -10.42 12.97
N HIS A 205 22.17 -10.49 12.70
CA HIS A 205 21.30 -11.60 13.10
C HIS A 205 20.18 -12.00 12.11
N LEU A 206 20.34 -11.85 10.78
CA LEU A 206 19.36 -12.37 9.81
C LEU A 206 19.89 -13.57 9.01
N SER A 207 19.39 -14.76 9.35
CA SER A 207 19.73 -16.06 8.75
C SER A 207 19.02 -16.36 7.41
N LEU A 208 18.51 -15.35 6.69
CA LEU A 208 17.77 -15.55 5.44
C LEU A 208 18.66 -15.29 4.22
N THR A 209 18.61 -16.19 3.26
CA THR A 209 19.21 -16.03 1.93
C THR A 209 18.44 -15.00 1.10
N PRO A 210 19.07 -14.37 0.07
CA PRO A 210 18.37 -13.47 -0.83
C PRO A 210 17.11 -14.07 -1.48
N LEU A 211 17.16 -15.38 -1.79
CA LEU A 211 16.02 -16.12 -2.33
C LEU A 211 14.87 -16.20 -1.32
N GLU A 212 15.16 -16.49 -0.06
CA GLU A 212 14.15 -16.51 1.01
C GLU A 212 13.56 -15.12 1.28
N VAL A 213 14.34 -14.06 1.12
CA VAL A 213 13.83 -12.67 1.22
C VAL A 213 12.85 -12.36 0.09
N LEU A 214 13.19 -12.73 -1.15
CA LEU A 214 12.30 -12.55 -2.31
C LEU A 214 11.02 -13.39 -2.16
N GLU A 215 11.16 -14.66 -1.76
CA GLU A 215 10.02 -15.54 -1.51
C GLU A 215 9.12 -14.99 -0.40
N LYS A 216 9.70 -14.49 0.70
CA LYS A 216 8.96 -13.83 1.77
C LYS A 216 8.18 -12.61 1.24
N ASN A 217 8.82 -11.74 0.46
CA ASN A 217 8.19 -10.54 -0.08
C ASN A 217 7.01 -10.89 -1.02
N ILE A 218 7.17 -11.92 -1.87
CA ILE A 218 6.09 -12.43 -2.73
C ILE A 218 4.92 -12.94 -1.88
N ASN A 219 5.20 -13.75 -0.86
CA ASN A 219 4.18 -14.27 0.05
C ASN A 219 3.48 -13.16 0.85
N ASP A 220 4.21 -12.14 1.29
CA ASP A 220 3.65 -11.00 2.02
C ASP A 220 2.68 -10.19 1.14
N ARG A 221 3.03 -9.94 -0.13
CA ARG A 221 2.12 -9.30 -1.09
C ARG A 221 0.87 -10.14 -1.32
N PHE A 222 1.02 -11.46 -1.50
CA PHE A 222 -0.12 -12.38 -1.62
C PHE A 222 -1.01 -12.35 -0.37
N ASN A 223 -0.43 -12.37 0.84
CA ASN A 223 -1.18 -12.36 2.08
C ASN A 223 -1.90 -11.03 2.33
N ALA A 224 -1.29 -9.90 1.93
CA ALA A 224 -1.94 -8.59 1.98
C ALA A 224 -3.17 -8.52 1.06
N ASP A 225 -3.04 -9.05 -0.17
CA ASP A 225 -4.12 -9.17 -1.14
C ASP A 225 -5.24 -10.11 -0.61
N LEU A 226 -4.88 -11.27 -0.08
CA LEU A 226 -5.83 -12.23 0.53
C LEU A 226 -6.59 -11.60 1.70
N LEU A 227 -5.91 -10.82 2.54
CA LEU A 227 -6.53 -10.13 3.67
C LEU A 227 -7.51 -9.05 3.21
N ALA A 228 -7.17 -8.31 2.15
CA ALA A 228 -8.07 -7.32 1.56
C ALA A 228 -9.35 -7.97 1.01
N ILE A 229 -9.22 -9.07 0.24
CA ILE A 229 -10.37 -9.83 -0.29
C ILE A 229 -11.28 -10.31 0.84
N ASN A 230 -10.70 -11.00 1.83
CA ASN A 230 -11.48 -11.55 2.95
C ASN A 230 -12.11 -10.46 3.81
N THR A 231 -11.48 -9.30 3.95
CA THR A 231 -12.06 -8.17 4.69
C THR A 231 -13.33 -7.68 4.03
N ILE A 232 -13.33 -7.54 2.69
CA ILE A 232 -14.49 -7.05 1.94
C ILE A 232 -15.58 -8.12 1.83
N ASP A 233 -15.23 -9.35 1.48
CA ASP A 233 -16.20 -10.45 1.33
C ASP A 233 -16.95 -10.75 2.64
N ASN A 234 -16.24 -10.69 3.77
CA ASN A 234 -16.84 -10.90 5.09
C ASN A 234 -17.62 -9.68 5.63
N GLY A 235 -17.64 -8.56 4.90
CA GLY A 235 -18.29 -7.32 5.33
C GLY A 235 -17.61 -6.66 6.53
N MET A 236 -16.32 -6.92 6.77
CA MET A 236 -15.54 -6.31 7.86
C MET A 236 -15.05 -4.90 7.47
N LEU A 237 -15.97 -4.09 6.96
CA LEU A 237 -15.69 -2.80 6.35
C LEU A 237 -15.63 -1.70 7.41
N LYS A 238 -14.40 -1.26 7.71
CA LYS A 238 -14.13 -0.17 8.66
C LYS A 238 -13.84 1.13 7.93
N LEU A 239 -14.18 2.23 8.59
CA LEU A 239 -13.74 3.56 8.22
C LEU A 239 -13.11 4.21 9.44
N THR A 240 -11.88 4.69 9.30
CA THR A 240 -11.21 5.51 10.32
C THR A 240 -10.68 6.78 9.69
N VAL A 241 -10.81 7.90 10.38
CA VAL A 241 -10.30 9.19 9.93
C VAL A 241 -9.08 9.55 10.77
N ASP A 242 -7.96 9.87 10.13
CA ASP A 242 -6.78 10.34 10.83
C ASP A 242 -6.91 11.81 11.28
N LYS A 243 -5.93 12.31 12.03
CA LYS A 243 -5.93 13.70 12.54
C LYS A 243 -5.83 14.78 11.44
N TYR A 244 -5.54 14.40 10.20
CA TYR A 244 -5.43 15.28 9.05
C TYR A 244 -6.64 15.14 8.10
N GLY A 245 -7.63 14.33 8.47
CA GLY A 245 -8.85 14.12 7.71
C GLY A 245 -8.77 13.03 6.66
N ARG A 246 -7.65 12.28 6.55
CA ARG A 246 -7.57 11.16 5.61
C ARG A 246 -8.46 10.02 6.09
N VAL A 247 -9.34 9.59 5.19
CA VAL A 247 -10.19 8.42 5.39
C VAL A 247 -9.41 7.17 5.02
N HIS A 248 -9.35 6.22 5.96
CA HIS A 248 -8.78 4.91 5.77
C HIS A 248 -9.88 3.85 5.77
N THR A 249 -9.91 3.05 4.71
CA THR A 249 -10.85 1.95 4.49
C THR A 249 -10.11 0.73 3.95
N PRO A 250 -10.74 -0.45 3.89
CA PRO A 250 -10.17 -1.60 3.18
C PRO A 250 -9.81 -1.29 1.72
N LEU A 251 -10.46 -0.32 1.08
CA LEU A 251 -10.15 0.10 -0.29
C LEU A 251 -8.82 0.87 -0.39
N THR A 252 -8.48 1.67 0.62
CA THR A 252 -7.20 2.40 0.65
C THR A 252 -5.98 1.49 0.79
N ASN A 253 -6.16 0.30 1.40
CA ASN A 253 -5.08 -0.68 1.58
C ASN A 253 -5.08 -1.78 0.49
N MET A 254 -6.01 -1.75 -0.45
CA MET A 254 -6.14 -2.74 -1.51
C MET A 254 -5.23 -2.40 -2.69
N SER A 255 -4.53 -3.42 -3.22
CA SER A 255 -3.71 -3.27 -4.42
C SER A 255 -4.55 -2.84 -5.63
N ARG A 256 -3.98 -2.00 -6.50
CA ARG A 256 -4.71 -1.46 -7.67
C ARG A 256 -5.25 -2.58 -8.58
N LYS A 257 -4.45 -3.63 -8.82
CA LYS A 257 -4.84 -4.78 -9.65
C LYS A 257 -6.01 -5.59 -9.06
N LEU A 258 -6.28 -5.53 -7.76
CA LEU A 258 -7.45 -6.19 -7.16
C LEU A 258 -8.75 -5.40 -7.32
N ARG A 259 -8.68 -4.10 -7.56
CA ARG A 259 -9.87 -3.23 -7.59
C ARG A 259 -10.87 -3.65 -8.67
N GLN A 260 -10.39 -4.26 -9.77
CA GLN A 260 -11.23 -4.82 -10.85
C GLN A 260 -12.29 -5.83 -10.39
N PHE A 261 -12.14 -6.42 -9.20
CA PHE A 261 -13.10 -7.38 -8.64
C PHE A 261 -14.12 -6.71 -7.72
N LEU A 262 -14.03 -5.40 -7.48
CA LEU A 262 -14.97 -4.66 -6.65
C LEU A 262 -16.33 -4.55 -7.34
N ILE A 263 -17.38 -4.62 -6.54
CA ILE A 263 -18.77 -4.45 -6.99
C ILE A 263 -19.54 -3.57 -6.01
N ASN A 264 -20.59 -2.93 -6.50
CA ASN A 264 -21.65 -2.42 -5.64
C ASN A 264 -22.65 -3.55 -5.36
N LYS A 265 -22.91 -3.88 -4.09
CA LYS A 265 -23.82 -4.97 -3.71
C LYS A 265 -25.27 -4.72 -4.10
N ARG A 266 -25.67 -3.46 -4.28
CA ARG A 266 -27.02 -3.08 -4.72
C ARG A 266 -27.13 -2.98 -6.24
N HIS A 267 -26.02 -2.73 -6.91
CA HIS A 267 -25.91 -2.60 -8.37
C HIS A 267 -24.75 -3.45 -8.91
N PRO A 268 -24.77 -4.78 -8.73
CA PRO A 268 -23.66 -5.67 -9.09
C PRO A 268 -23.38 -5.72 -10.61
N GLU A 269 -24.36 -5.33 -11.42
CA GLU A 269 -24.29 -5.23 -12.87
C GLU A 269 -23.61 -3.94 -13.36
N GLN A 270 -23.57 -2.89 -12.54
CA GLN A 270 -22.96 -1.63 -12.92
C GLN A 270 -21.45 -1.66 -12.72
N ALA A 271 -20.72 -1.13 -13.69
CA ALA A 271 -19.30 -0.91 -13.55
C ALA A 271 -19.04 0.20 -12.50
N LEU A 272 -17.91 0.07 -11.81
CA LEU A 272 -17.39 1.12 -10.95
C LEU A 272 -16.37 1.92 -11.74
N TYR A 273 -16.33 3.23 -11.53
CA TYR A 273 -15.37 4.13 -12.15
C TYR A 273 -14.62 4.89 -11.07
N ASN A 274 -13.31 5.01 -11.26
CA ASN A 274 -12.43 5.81 -10.44
C ASN A 274 -12.20 7.16 -11.13
N LEU A 275 -12.55 8.24 -10.45
CA LEU A 275 -12.23 9.60 -10.86
C LEU A 275 -10.99 10.05 -10.07
N ASP A 276 -9.86 10.14 -10.75
CA ASP A 276 -8.55 10.46 -10.16
C ASP A 276 -8.12 11.88 -10.52
N LEU A 277 -7.67 12.65 -9.53
CA LEU A 277 -7.14 13.99 -9.78
C LEU A 277 -5.70 13.92 -10.30
N SER A 278 -5.48 14.41 -11.52
CA SER A 278 -4.15 14.56 -12.09
C SER A 278 -3.28 15.46 -11.23
N CYS A 279 -2.04 15.04 -10.97
CA CYS A 279 -1.09 15.79 -10.13
C CYS A 279 -1.67 16.16 -8.75
N SER A 280 -2.57 15.34 -8.21
CA SER A 280 -3.38 15.62 -7.03
C SER A 280 -2.68 16.37 -5.90
N GLN A 281 -1.65 15.79 -5.25
CA GLN A 281 -1.01 16.51 -4.15
C GLN A 281 -0.35 17.85 -4.55
N PRO A 282 0.44 17.91 -5.63
CA PRO A 282 0.88 19.19 -6.18
C PRO A 282 -0.28 20.16 -6.49
N PHE A 283 -1.43 19.67 -6.93
CA PHE A 283 -2.61 20.49 -7.21
C PHE A 283 -3.25 21.03 -5.92
N PHE A 284 -3.31 20.25 -4.84
CA PHE A 284 -3.79 20.73 -3.54
C PHE A 284 -2.91 21.82 -2.92
N LEU A 285 -1.63 21.92 -3.30
CA LEU A 285 -0.78 23.06 -2.94
C LEU A 285 -1.37 24.39 -3.42
N ASN A 286 -2.09 24.41 -4.54
CA ASN A 286 -2.70 25.61 -5.08
C ASN A 286 -3.68 26.27 -4.11
N ILE A 287 -4.39 25.48 -3.30
CA ILE A 287 -5.28 25.99 -2.25
C ILE A 287 -4.48 26.80 -1.22
N LEU A 288 -3.34 26.26 -0.78
CA LEU A 288 -2.47 26.91 0.20
C LEU A 288 -1.79 28.17 -0.39
N LEU A 289 -1.44 28.14 -1.68
CA LEU A 289 -0.88 29.28 -2.40
C LEU A 289 -1.92 30.40 -2.53
N LYS A 290 -3.12 30.10 -3.02
CA LYS A 290 -4.24 31.06 -3.09
C LYS A 290 -4.54 31.70 -1.74
N GLU A 291 -4.55 30.90 -0.67
CA GLU A 291 -4.72 31.44 0.69
C GLU A 291 -3.56 32.37 1.09
N SER A 292 -2.32 31.98 0.80
CA SER A 292 -1.13 32.78 1.14
C SER A 292 -1.06 34.11 0.40
N PHE A 293 -1.59 34.17 -0.82
CA PHE A 293 -1.59 35.36 -1.68
C PHE A 293 -2.96 36.06 -1.74
N ARG A 294 -3.91 35.72 -0.86
CA ARG A 294 -5.29 36.25 -0.89
C ARG A 294 -5.42 37.77 -0.82
N PHE A 295 -4.41 38.47 -0.32
CA PHE A 295 -4.37 39.94 -0.22
C PHE A 295 -3.45 40.59 -1.26
N ALA A 296 -2.81 39.79 -2.11
CA ALA A 296 -2.01 40.32 -3.21
C ALA A 296 -2.93 40.89 -4.30
N THR A 297 -2.51 41.97 -4.95
CA THR A 297 -3.26 42.58 -6.07
C THR A 297 -3.39 41.63 -7.26
N SER A 298 -2.36 40.80 -7.48
CA SER A 298 -2.34 39.71 -8.45
C SER A 298 -1.41 38.60 -7.94
N LEU A 299 -1.56 37.39 -8.47
CA LEU A 299 -0.63 36.31 -8.15
C LEU A 299 0.73 36.56 -8.82
N PRO A 300 1.84 36.12 -8.22
CA PRO A 300 3.12 36.10 -8.92
C PRO A 300 3.05 35.22 -10.17
N VAL A 301 3.76 35.59 -11.23
CA VAL A 301 3.74 34.87 -12.52
C VAL A 301 4.10 33.40 -12.36
N SER A 302 5.09 33.07 -11.53
CA SER A 302 5.47 31.67 -11.30
C SER A 302 4.38 30.88 -10.56
N VAL A 303 3.59 31.54 -9.72
CA VAL A 303 2.48 30.91 -8.99
C VAL A 303 1.32 30.63 -9.95
N GLU A 304 1.00 31.58 -10.84
CA GLU A 304 0.01 31.36 -11.90
C GLU A 304 0.42 30.21 -12.83
N GLN A 305 1.70 30.17 -13.22
CA GLN A 305 2.23 29.10 -14.07
C GLN A 305 2.15 27.74 -13.36
N TYR A 306 2.51 27.66 -12.08
CA TYR A 306 2.39 26.44 -11.30
C TYR A 306 0.93 25.95 -11.19
N ILE A 307 -0.01 26.87 -10.95
CA ILE A 307 -1.44 26.57 -10.93
C ILE A 307 -1.88 26.02 -12.28
N GLN A 308 -1.47 26.64 -13.38
CA GLN A 308 -1.82 26.18 -14.73
C GLN A 308 -1.26 24.77 -15.00
N ASP A 309 -0.01 24.50 -14.63
CA ASP A 309 0.66 23.24 -14.94
C ASP A 309 0.11 22.06 -14.14
N THR A 310 -0.28 22.32 -12.89
CA THR A 310 -1.00 21.32 -12.08
C THR A 310 -2.44 21.13 -12.55
N SER A 311 -3.14 22.21 -12.93
CA SER A 311 -4.51 22.17 -13.48
C SER A 311 -4.61 21.47 -14.83
N THR A 312 -3.53 21.48 -15.63
CA THR A 312 -3.47 20.81 -16.94
C THR A 312 -2.86 19.41 -16.86
N GLY A 313 -2.25 19.05 -15.72
CA GLY A 313 -1.57 17.77 -15.53
C GLY A 313 -0.19 17.68 -16.17
N LEU A 314 0.44 18.82 -16.49
CA LEU A 314 1.73 18.96 -17.19
C LEU A 314 2.92 19.30 -16.27
N LEU A 315 2.69 19.39 -14.95
CA LEU A 315 3.73 19.73 -13.97
C LEU A 315 4.98 18.84 -14.11
N TYR A 316 4.80 17.52 -14.14
CA TYR A 316 5.93 16.60 -14.13
C TYR A 316 6.77 16.73 -15.39
N GLU A 317 6.12 16.79 -16.55
CA GLU A 317 6.75 16.92 -17.85
C GLU A 317 7.58 18.22 -17.93
N ARG A 318 7.07 19.33 -17.40
CA ARG A 318 7.82 20.59 -17.35
C ARG A 318 9.06 20.52 -16.47
N VAL A 319 8.93 19.96 -15.27
CA VAL A 319 10.09 19.82 -14.37
C VAL A 319 11.12 18.84 -14.94
N MET A 320 10.68 17.76 -15.59
CA MET A 320 11.58 16.83 -16.30
C MET A 320 12.37 17.54 -17.39
N ILE A 321 11.71 18.35 -18.23
CA ILE A 321 12.38 19.13 -19.29
C ILE A 321 13.44 20.06 -18.69
N GLU A 322 13.09 20.81 -17.65
CA GLU A 322 14.01 21.74 -16.98
C GLU A 322 15.17 21.01 -16.26
N ALA A 323 14.93 19.79 -15.79
CA ALA A 323 15.96 18.94 -15.16
C ALA A 323 16.84 18.20 -16.19
N GLY A 324 16.55 18.32 -17.50
CA GLY A 324 17.27 17.60 -18.55
C GLY A 324 16.94 16.10 -18.62
N ILE A 325 15.78 15.69 -18.10
CA ILE A 325 15.33 14.29 -18.07
C ILE A 325 14.47 14.02 -19.31
N ALA A 326 14.87 13.02 -20.11
CA ALA A 326 14.12 12.62 -21.29
C ALA A 326 12.72 12.09 -20.92
N ILE A 327 11.69 12.55 -21.63
CA ILE A 327 10.31 12.12 -21.43
C ILE A 327 10.09 10.79 -22.15
N ASN A 328 9.98 9.71 -21.35
CA ASN A 328 9.47 8.41 -21.77
C ASN A 328 8.69 7.78 -20.59
N GLU A 329 7.98 6.68 -20.84
CA GLU A 329 7.11 6.05 -19.85
C GLU A 329 7.84 5.63 -18.57
N THR A 330 8.99 4.97 -18.70
CA THR A 330 9.83 4.53 -17.58
C THR A 330 10.33 5.70 -16.76
N ASN A 331 10.95 6.69 -17.39
CA ASN A 331 11.48 7.87 -16.73
C ASN A 331 10.39 8.67 -16.05
N ARG A 332 9.23 8.82 -16.70
CA ARG A 332 8.09 9.53 -16.12
C ARG A 332 7.57 8.84 -14.86
N ARG A 333 7.50 7.52 -14.87
CA ARG A 333 7.11 6.72 -13.70
C ARG A 333 8.11 6.91 -12.56
N ASN A 334 9.39 6.69 -12.82
CA ASN A 334 10.45 6.83 -11.82
C ASN A 334 10.55 8.26 -11.27
N PHE A 335 10.41 9.26 -12.15
CA PHE A 335 10.40 10.67 -11.77
C PHE A 335 9.24 10.99 -10.82
N LYS A 336 8.04 10.48 -11.09
CA LYS A 336 6.91 10.68 -10.16
C LYS A 336 7.18 10.07 -8.79
N GLU A 337 7.86 8.94 -8.72
CA GLU A 337 8.22 8.30 -7.46
C GLU A 337 9.25 9.15 -6.68
N SER A 338 10.29 9.67 -7.35
CA SER A 338 11.35 10.44 -6.69
C SER A 338 10.96 11.89 -6.40
N PHE A 339 10.19 12.54 -7.29
CA PHE A 339 9.86 13.97 -7.24
C PHE A 339 9.33 14.43 -5.87
N PHE A 340 8.46 13.63 -5.25
CA PHE A 340 7.94 13.96 -3.93
C PHE A 340 9.04 13.97 -2.87
N GLY A 341 9.93 12.97 -2.88
CA GLY A 341 11.10 12.93 -2.02
C GLY A 341 12.06 14.07 -2.30
N ASP A 342 12.27 14.41 -3.57
CA ASP A 342 13.24 15.42 -3.99
C ASP A 342 12.79 16.85 -3.67
N VAL A 343 11.49 17.13 -3.75
CA VAL A 343 10.95 18.50 -3.66
C VAL A 343 10.08 18.71 -2.42
N PHE A 344 9.11 17.84 -2.14
CA PHE A 344 8.07 18.11 -1.13
C PHE A 344 8.34 17.47 0.23
N TYR A 345 8.91 16.27 0.28
CA TYR A 345 8.98 15.44 1.48
C TYR A 345 10.39 15.30 2.05
N CYS A 346 11.36 16.06 1.52
CA CYS A 346 12.67 16.20 2.14
C CYS A 346 12.83 17.54 2.86
N SER A 347 13.89 17.61 3.67
CA SER A 347 14.34 18.81 4.34
C SER A 347 14.80 19.88 3.34
N ASN A 348 14.82 21.15 3.76
CA ASN A 348 15.35 22.25 2.95
C ASN A 348 16.83 22.05 2.59
N HIS A 349 17.61 21.43 3.49
CA HIS A 349 18.99 21.07 3.20
C HIS A 349 19.07 20.11 2.00
N THR A 350 18.32 19.01 2.05
CA THR A 350 18.28 17.99 0.98
C THR A 350 17.76 18.56 -0.35
N ALA A 351 16.70 19.37 -0.31
CA ALA A 351 16.18 20.04 -1.50
C ALA A 351 17.17 21.07 -2.08
N GLY A 352 17.99 21.68 -1.22
CA GLY A 352 19.01 22.69 -1.53
C GLY A 352 20.29 22.15 -2.16
N LEU A 353 20.50 20.82 -2.14
CA LEU A 353 21.71 20.19 -2.67
C LEU A 353 21.83 20.44 -4.18
N LYS A 354 23.04 20.77 -4.65
CA LYS A 354 23.32 20.92 -6.08
C LYS A 354 23.08 19.63 -6.87
N SER A 355 23.30 18.47 -6.23
CA SER A 355 23.05 17.16 -6.79
C SER A 355 21.55 16.85 -6.98
N ASN A 356 20.67 17.55 -6.26
CA ASN A 356 19.22 17.40 -6.42
C ASN A 356 18.74 18.26 -7.61
N THR A 357 19.03 17.77 -8.82
CA THR A 357 18.71 18.46 -10.08
C THR A 357 17.22 18.76 -10.23
N VAL A 358 16.37 17.87 -9.74
CA VAL A 358 14.90 18.01 -9.75
C VAL A 358 14.42 19.20 -8.91
N ALA A 359 14.89 19.32 -7.67
CA ALA A 359 14.53 20.46 -6.82
C ALA A 359 15.07 21.79 -7.36
N ARG A 360 16.29 21.79 -7.94
CA ARG A 360 16.85 22.99 -8.59
C ARG A 360 16.05 23.38 -9.83
N ALA A 361 15.61 22.43 -10.64
CA ALA A 361 14.73 22.68 -11.78
C ALA A 361 13.39 23.26 -11.34
N PHE A 362 12.79 22.68 -10.29
CA PHE A 362 11.56 23.19 -9.69
C PHE A 362 11.70 24.64 -9.19
N GLU A 363 12.80 24.96 -8.49
CA GLU A 363 13.09 26.32 -8.02
C GLU A 363 13.24 27.32 -9.17
N ARG A 364 13.88 26.93 -10.28
CA ARG A 364 14.02 27.81 -11.45
C ARG A 364 12.69 28.08 -12.15
N LEU A 365 11.82 27.07 -12.26
CA LEU A 365 10.50 27.21 -12.88
C LEU A 365 9.52 27.98 -11.98
N TYR A 366 9.54 27.71 -10.68
CA TYR A 366 8.55 28.19 -9.74
C TYR A 366 9.18 28.80 -8.46
N PRO A 367 9.99 29.88 -8.59
CA PRO A 367 10.76 30.41 -7.46
C PRO A 367 9.90 30.85 -6.27
N GLU A 368 8.76 31.52 -6.49
CA GLU A 368 7.86 31.93 -5.40
C GLU A 368 7.18 30.73 -4.73
N VAL A 369 6.87 29.67 -5.49
CA VAL A 369 6.29 28.43 -4.95
C VAL A 369 7.35 27.68 -4.14
N TYR A 370 8.57 27.57 -4.64
CA TYR A 370 9.69 26.98 -3.91
C TYR A 370 10.00 27.74 -2.62
N GLY A 371 9.99 29.08 -2.67
CA GLY A 371 10.14 29.93 -1.48
C GLY A 371 9.02 29.71 -0.46
N PHE A 372 7.77 29.59 -0.92
CA PHE A 372 6.63 29.25 -0.06
C PHE A 372 6.82 27.89 0.63
N ILE A 373 7.17 26.85 -0.13
CA ILE A 373 7.42 25.50 0.40
C ILE A 373 8.55 25.53 1.42
N SER A 374 9.67 26.15 1.07
CA SER A 374 10.87 26.20 1.91
C SER A 374 10.56 26.85 3.26
N LYS A 375 9.82 27.96 3.25
CA LYS A 375 9.37 28.63 4.48
C LYS A 375 8.47 27.74 5.34
N ARG A 376 7.55 26.98 4.73
CA ARG A 376 6.65 26.06 5.45
C ARG A 376 7.37 24.87 6.07
N LYS A 377 8.57 24.53 5.60
CA LYS A 377 9.37 23.41 6.07
C LYS A 377 10.39 23.75 7.16
N GLU A 378 10.55 25.03 7.51
CA GLU A 378 11.62 25.49 8.42
C GLU A 378 11.61 24.80 9.80
N VAL A 379 10.42 24.47 10.32
CA VAL A 379 10.28 23.85 11.65
C VAL A 379 10.26 22.31 11.58
N ASP A 380 9.35 21.74 10.80
CA ASP A 380 9.25 20.30 10.55
C ASP A 380 8.79 20.10 9.10
N PHE A 381 9.66 19.55 8.25
CA PHE A 381 9.36 19.35 6.83
C PHE A 381 8.11 18.49 6.60
N ARG A 382 7.74 17.64 7.57
CA ARG A 382 6.54 16.80 7.51
C ARG A 382 5.24 17.59 7.69
N GLU A 383 5.28 18.78 8.30
CA GLU A 383 4.09 19.63 8.43
C GLU A 383 3.58 20.11 7.08
N PHE A 384 4.48 20.39 6.13
CA PHE A 384 4.09 20.81 4.79
C PHE A 384 3.21 19.75 4.10
N SER A 385 3.63 18.47 4.10
CA SER A 385 2.84 17.37 3.55
C SER A 385 1.50 17.22 4.25
N ARG A 386 1.45 17.39 5.57
CA ARG A 386 0.22 17.29 6.37
C ARG A 386 -0.78 18.40 6.03
N LEU A 387 -0.31 19.61 5.71
CA LEU A 387 -1.17 20.71 5.25
C LEU A 387 -1.82 20.39 3.92
N MET A 388 -1.07 19.84 2.95
CA MET A 388 -1.64 19.42 1.66
C MET A 388 -2.65 18.28 1.82
N GLN A 389 -2.35 17.29 2.68
CA GLN A 389 -3.30 16.21 2.99
C GLN A 389 -4.60 16.72 3.64
N LYS A 390 -4.51 17.75 4.48
CA LYS A 390 -5.69 18.39 5.06
C LYS A 390 -6.50 19.16 4.01
N ALA A 391 -5.83 19.86 3.09
CA ALA A 391 -6.48 20.52 1.97
C ALA A 391 -7.20 19.51 1.04
N GLU A 392 -6.53 18.39 0.73
CA GLU A 392 -7.09 17.23 0.01
C GLU A 392 -8.38 16.73 0.66
N SER A 393 -8.31 16.38 1.94
CA SER A 393 -9.48 15.90 2.69
C SER A 393 -10.62 16.92 2.74
N THR A 394 -10.31 18.20 2.96
CA THR A 394 -11.33 19.25 3.04
C THR A 394 -12.04 19.43 1.71
N ALA A 395 -11.32 19.45 0.59
CA ALA A 395 -11.92 19.59 -0.74
C ALA A 395 -12.73 18.36 -1.13
N ILE A 396 -12.16 17.16 -1.00
CA ILE A 396 -12.80 15.92 -1.46
C ILE A 396 -13.91 15.49 -0.49
N ILE A 397 -13.59 15.27 0.78
CA ILE A 397 -14.55 14.74 1.76
C ILE A 397 -15.45 15.86 2.29
N GLY A 398 -14.87 17.01 2.60
CA GLY A 398 -15.60 18.13 3.19
C GLY A 398 -16.60 18.78 2.23
N HIS A 399 -16.27 18.91 0.94
CA HIS A 399 -17.13 19.59 -0.03
C HIS A 399 -17.68 18.65 -1.11
N ALA A 400 -16.83 17.90 -1.85
CA ALA A 400 -17.31 17.09 -2.98
C ALA A 400 -18.21 15.93 -2.52
N VAL A 401 -17.80 15.16 -1.51
CA VAL A 401 -18.64 14.10 -0.92
C VAL A 401 -19.89 14.67 -0.25
N GLN A 402 -19.80 15.87 0.36
CA GLN A 402 -20.97 16.53 0.92
C GLN A 402 -22.00 16.88 -0.16
N MET A 403 -21.54 17.39 -1.31
CA MET A 403 -22.41 17.64 -2.46
C MET A 403 -22.99 16.35 -3.05
N ALA A 404 -22.17 15.30 -3.18
CA ALA A 404 -22.64 13.97 -3.60
C ALA A 404 -23.74 13.45 -2.65
N GLN A 405 -23.55 13.60 -1.34
CA GLN A 405 -24.54 13.25 -0.33
C GLN A 405 -25.87 13.99 -0.54
N MET A 406 -25.83 15.31 -0.77
CA MET A 406 -27.04 16.10 -1.02
C MET A 406 -27.78 15.69 -2.29
N GLN A 407 -27.05 15.17 -3.29
CA GLN A 407 -27.60 14.69 -4.56
C GLN A 407 -27.94 13.19 -4.55
N GLY A 408 -27.66 12.47 -3.45
CA GLY A 408 -27.93 11.04 -3.33
C GLY A 408 -27.00 10.14 -4.15
N VAL A 409 -25.83 10.65 -4.55
CA VAL A 409 -24.85 9.93 -5.39
C VAL A 409 -24.03 8.95 -4.56
N TRP A 410 -24.07 7.66 -4.90
CA TRP A 410 -23.21 6.68 -4.25
C TRP A 410 -21.73 6.99 -4.55
N VAL A 411 -20.93 7.19 -3.50
CA VAL A 411 -19.52 7.51 -3.62
C VAL A 411 -18.69 6.81 -2.54
N SER A 412 -17.52 6.34 -2.92
CA SER A 412 -16.44 5.94 -2.02
C SER A 412 -15.17 6.71 -2.37
N THR A 413 -14.17 6.69 -1.49
CA THR A 413 -12.90 7.42 -1.69
C THR A 413 -11.70 6.50 -1.53
N ILE A 414 -10.68 6.75 -2.35
CA ILE A 414 -9.32 6.26 -2.16
C ILE A 414 -8.43 7.49 -2.21
N HIS A 415 -8.22 8.12 -1.05
CA HIS A 415 -7.49 9.39 -0.93
C HIS A 415 -8.10 10.49 -1.81
N ASP A 416 -7.36 10.89 -2.83
CA ASP A 416 -7.61 11.92 -3.82
C ASP A 416 -8.50 11.48 -4.99
N SER A 417 -8.87 10.19 -5.02
CA SER A 417 -9.77 9.65 -6.02
C SER A 417 -11.14 9.29 -5.43
N THR A 418 -12.18 9.42 -6.25
CA THR A 418 -13.54 9.00 -5.91
C THR A 418 -13.97 7.82 -6.76
N ILE A 419 -14.57 6.81 -6.13
CA ILE A 419 -15.17 5.67 -6.82
C ILE A 419 -16.68 5.87 -6.84
N VAL A 420 -17.27 5.81 -8.04
CA VAL A 420 -18.71 5.97 -8.28
C VAL A 420 -19.25 4.88 -9.20
N LEU A 421 -20.57 4.79 -9.28
CA LEU A 421 -21.26 3.97 -10.29
C LEU A 421 -21.11 4.61 -11.67
N GLU A 422 -21.09 3.81 -12.73
CA GLU A 422 -21.03 4.27 -14.12
C GLU A 422 -22.04 5.37 -14.46
N GLN A 423 -23.29 5.20 -14.02
CA GLN A 423 -24.36 6.17 -14.25
C GLN A 423 -24.10 7.54 -13.59
N ASP A 424 -23.28 7.58 -12.54
CA ASP A 424 -23.02 8.76 -11.72
C ASP A 424 -21.68 9.45 -12.05
N VAL A 425 -20.92 8.93 -13.02
CA VAL A 425 -19.61 9.47 -13.43
C VAL A 425 -19.69 10.95 -13.77
N GLN A 426 -20.59 11.33 -14.68
CA GLN A 426 -20.72 12.72 -15.12
C GLN A 426 -21.21 13.64 -13.99
N THR A 427 -22.09 13.14 -13.12
CA THR A 427 -22.58 13.87 -11.95
C THR A 427 -21.42 14.16 -10.98
N MET A 428 -20.62 13.14 -10.66
CA MET A 428 -19.49 13.28 -9.75
C MET A 428 -18.38 14.14 -10.35
N TYR A 429 -18.09 14.01 -11.64
CA TYR A 429 -17.19 14.90 -12.36
C TYR A 429 -17.61 16.37 -12.18
N THR A 430 -18.89 16.66 -12.45
CA THR A 430 -19.45 18.00 -12.33
C THR A 430 -19.38 18.52 -10.89
N ILE A 431 -19.63 17.66 -9.90
CA ILE A 431 -19.49 18.01 -8.48
C ILE A 431 -18.05 18.41 -8.16
N ILE A 432 -17.06 17.60 -8.55
CA ILE A 432 -15.64 17.89 -8.30
C ILE A 432 -15.25 19.21 -8.97
N GLU A 433 -15.58 19.38 -10.25
CA GLU A 433 -15.29 20.61 -11.00
C GLU A 433 -15.92 21.85 -10.34
N THR A 434 -17.20 21.74 -9.94
CA THR A 434 -17.93 22.82 -9.29
C THR A 434 -17.29 23.19 -7.95
N VAL A 435 -16.92 22.20 -7.13
CA VAL A 435 -16.25 22.45 -5.85
C VAL A 435 -14.94 23.20 -6.06
N PHE A 436 -14.09 22.75 -6.99
CA PHE A 436 -12.80 23.41 -7.21
C PHE A 436 -12.94 24.80 -7.83
N ARG A 437 -13.87 24.98 -8.77
CA ARG A 437 -14.09 26.26 -9.43
C ARG A 437 -14.71 27.29 -8.49
N GLU A 438 -15.77 26.92 -7.77
CA GLU A 438 -16.57 27.87 -6.99
C GLU A 438 -16.01 28.11 -5.58
N VAL A 439 -15.42 27.08 -4.94
CA VAL A 439 -14.89 27.21 -3.58
C VAL A 439 -13.43 27.62 -3.57
N TYR A 440 -12.64 27.13 -4.53
CA TYR A 440 -11.19 27.27 -4.52
C TYR A 440 -10.62 28.12 -5.66
N ASP A 441 -11.43 28.53 -6.63
CA ASP A 441 -10.99 29.25 -7.84
C ASP A 441 -9.86 28.50 -8.57
N LEU A 442 -10.08 27.20 -8.77
CA LEU A 442 -9.16 26.26 -9.42
C LEU A 442 -9.90 25.37 -10.42
N ASN A 443 -9.20 24.93 -11.45
CA ASN A 443 -9.75 24.03 -12.48
C ASN A 443 -9.03 22.67 -12.40
N PRO A 444 -9.69 21.61 -11.89
CA PRO A 444 -9.05 20.31 -11.76
C PRO A 444 -8.96 19.60 -13.11
N ASN A 445 -7.91 18.82 -13.31
CA ASN A 445 -7.86 17.80 -14.36
C ASN A 445 -8.20 16.45 -13.73
N ILE A 446 -9.34 15.89 -14.14
CA ILE A 446 -9.88 14.64 -13.62
C ILE A 446 -9.68 13.57 -14.69
N LYS A 447 -9.13 12.42 -14.29
CA LYS A 447 -9.00 11.23 -15.13
C LYS A 447 -10.03 10.20 -14.74
N GLU A 448 -10.67 9.65 -15.75
CA GLU A 448 -11.64 8.58 -15.60
C GLU A 448 -10.96 7.24 -15.89
N GLU A 449 -10.99 6.35 -14.90
CA GLU A 449 -10.46 4.99 -15.02
C GLU A 449 -11.56 4.00 -14.67
N ALA A 450 -11.99 3.21 -15.64
CA ALA A 450 -12.93 2.13 -15.39
C ALA A 450 -12.29 1.10 -14.46
N VAL A 451 -13.01 0.75 -13.39
CA VAL A 451 -12.68 -0.39 -12.52
C VAL A 451 -13.29 -1.64 -13.15
N THR A 452 -12.85 -1.94 -14.38
CA THR A 452 -13.46 -2.99 -15.20
C THR A 452 -13.00 -4.37 -14.73
N PRO A 453 -13.89 -5.36 -14.63
CA PRO A 453 -13.46 -6.74 -14.49
C PRO A 453 -12.69 -7.15 -15.75
N VAL A 454 -11.40 -7.49 -15.64
CA VAL A 454 -10.72 -8.20 -16.72
C VAL A 454 -11.31 -9.60 -16.74
N THR A 455 -11.86 -10.01 -17.88
CA THR A 455 -12.20 -11.41 -18.11
C THR A 455 -10.90 -12.21 -17.95
N VAL A 456 -10.79 -12.97 -16.87
CA VAL A 456 -9.63 -13.84 -16.64
C VAL A 456 -9.67 -14.92 -17.73
N THR A 457 -8.96 -14.70 -18.83
CA THR A 457 -8.59 -15.80 -19.71
C THR A 457 -7.62 -16.67 -18.92
N GLN A 458 -8.11 -17.84 -18.49
CA GLN A 458 -7.24 -18.83 -17.87
C GLN A 458 -6.07 -19.13 -18.82
N PRO A 459 -4.81 -18.99 -18.40
CA PRO A 459 -3.75 -19.72 -19.05
C PRO A 459 -3.99 -21.18 -18.69
N VAL A 460 -4.50 -21.95 -19.65
CA VAL A 460 -4.50 -23.40 -19.55
C VAL A 460 -3.04 -23.82 -19.41
N LEU A 461 -2.63 -24.24 -18.21
CA LEU A 461 -1.40 -25.00 -18.05
C LEU A 461 -1.61 -26.31 -18.84
N ALA A 462 -1.09 -26.35 -20.06
CA ALA A 462 -1.02 -27.59 -20.81
C ALA A 462 -0.11 -28.54 -20.01
N THR A 463 -0.72 -29.55 -19.40
CA THR A 463 0.00 -30.73 -18.91
C THR A 463 0.51 -31.49 -20.12
N THR A 464 1.71 -31.17 -20.61
CA THR A 464 2.43 -32.03 -21.53
C THR A 464 3.69 -32.54 -20.85
N THR A 465 3.66 -33.84 -20.53
CA THR A 465 4.83 -34.68 -20.26
C THR A 465 5.89 -34.47 -21.35
N PRO A 466 7.19 -34.46 -21.02
CA PRO A 466 8.24 -34.24 -22.01
C PRO A 466 8.49 -35.54 -22.79
N GLU A 467 7.86 -35.68 -23.95
CA GLU A 467 8.42 -36.53 -25.01
C GLU A 467 9.31 -35.68 -25.91
N ALA A 468 10.61 -36.00 -25.89
CA ALA A 468 11.61 -35.43 -26.77
C ALA A 468 11.22 -35.69 -28.24
N LYS A 469 10.81 -34.64 -28.94
CA LYS A 469 10.86 -34.58 -30.41
C LYS A 469 11.53 -33.29 -30.84
N VAL A 470 12.77 -33.45 -31.27
CA VAL A 470 13.51 -32.49 -32.08
C VAL A 470 12.66 -32.22 -33.34
N ILE A 471 12.09 -31.03 -33.43
CA ILE A 471 11.55 -30.49 -34.68
C ILE A 471 12.13 -29.10 -34.84
N SER A 472 13.03 -28.96 -35.81
CA SER A 472 13.58 -27.69 -36.26
C SER A 472 12.48 -26.85 -36.90
N PHE A 473 12.18 -25.69 -36.33
CA PHE A 473 11.49 -24.63 -37.06
C PHE A 473 12.45 -23.46 -37.25
N ARG A 474 12.91 -23.31 -38.50
CA ARG A 474 13.38 -22.04 -39.03
C ARG A 474 12.15 -21.17 -39.23
N THR A 475 12.03 -20.13 -38.44
CA THR A 475 11.31 -18.91 -38.85
C THR A 475 11.98 -17.72 -38.18
N SER A 476 12.51 -16.87 -39.06
CA SER A 476 13.11 -15.56 -38.82
C SER A 476 12.19 -14.65 -38.03
N ILE A 477 12.57 -14.39 -36.78
CA ILE A 477 12.19 -13.19 -36.04
C ILE A 477 13.51 -12.48 -35.75
N ASN A 478 13.63 -11.22 -36.20
CA ASN A 478 14.74 -10.35 -35.84
C ASN A 478 14.69 -10.12 -34.33
N SER A 479 15.43 -10.92 -33.58
CA SER A 479 15.73 -10.71 -32.17
C SER A 479 16.88 -9.71 -32.08
N THR A 480 16.61 -8.53 -31.52
CA THR A 480 17.62 -7.86 -30.70
C THR A 480 17.49 -8.49 -29.31
N SER A 481 17.99 -9.72 -29.18
CA SER A 481 18.15 -10.40 -27.90
C SER A 481 19.40 -9.83 -27.24
N MET A 482 19.22 -9.18 -26.09
CA MET A 482 20.32 -8.73 -25.25
C MET A 482 21.18 -9.95 -24.89
N THR A 483 22.46 -9.90 -25.25
CA THR A 483 23.42 -10.97 -24.93
C THR A 483 23.84 -10.92 -23.46
N ASP A 484 24.33 -12.03 -22.91
CA ASP A 484 24.81 -12.10 -21.51
C ASP A 484 25.82 -10.98 -21.19
N ASP A 485 26.65 -10.59 -22.17
CA ASP A 485 27.62 -9.48 -22.04
C ASP A 485 26.97 -8.08 -22.04
N GLU A 486 25.82 -7.89 -22.68
CA GLU A 486 25.08 -6.61 -22.66
C GLU A 486 24.34 -6.41 -21.32
N PHE A 487 23.87 -7.50 -20.70
CA PHE A 487 23.32 -7.47 -19.34
C PHE A 487 24.40 -7.17 -18.30
N PHE A 488 25.61 -7.71 -18.47
CA PHE A 488 26.76 -7.39 -17.61
C PHE A 488 27.25 -5.95 -17.75
N ARG A 489 27.23 -5.35 -18.95
CA ARG A 489 27.53 -3.91 -19.11
C ARG A 489 26.51 -3.00 -18.42
N MET A 490 25.22 -3.38 -18.41
CA MET A 490 24.20 -2.65 -17.65
C MET A 490 24.38 -2.72 -16.12
N LEU A 491 25.02 -3.79 -15.61
CA LEU A 491 25.27 -3.99 -14.17
C LEU A 491 26.65 -3.49 -13.71
N SER A 492 27.56 -3.14 -14.62
CA SER A 492 28.97 -2.84 -14.32
C SER A 492 29.45 -1.46 -14.78
N ASP A 493 28.55 -0.58 -15.24
CA ASP A 493 28.92 0.83 -15.41
C ASP A 493 29.32 1.39 -14.04
N SER A 494 30.63 1.57 -13.88
CA SER A 494 31.35 1.76 -12.62
C SER A 494 31.05 3.07 -11.90
N ASP A 495 30.05 3.82 -12.36
CA ASP A 495 29.60 5.10 -11.82
C ASP A 495 28.12 5.09 -11.38
N SER A 496 27.40 3.95 -11.48
CA SER A 496 26.01 3.80 -11.01
C SER A 496 25.87 2.69 -9.96
N GLU A 497 25.18 2.98 -8.86
CA GLU A 497 24.86 2.01 -7.79
C GLU A 497 24.17 0.75 -8.36
N PRO A 498 24.45 -0.46 -7.82
CA PRO A 498 23.81 -1.69 -8.27
C PRO A 498 22.28 -1.61 -8.07
N MET A 499 21.51 -2.09 -9.05
CA MET A 499 20.04 -2.12 -9.00
C MET A 499 19.53 -2.63 -7.64
N ALA A 500 18.70 -1.83 -6.98
CA ALA A 500 18.05 -2.19 -5.73
C ALA A 500 17.16 -3.43 -5.93
N VAL A 501 17.01 -4.27 -4.90
CA VAL A 501 16.11 -5.45 -4.88
C VAL A 501 14.69 -5.13 -5.38
N ASP A 502 14.25 -3.89 -5.19
CA ASP A 502 12.97 -3.38 -5.70
C ASP A 502 12.88 -3.32 -7.23
N GLU A 503 13.96 -3.07 -7.96
CA GLU A 503 13.96 -3.09 -9.43
C GLU A 503 13.87 -4.53 -9.98
N LEU A 504 14.51 -5.48 -9.30
CA LEU A 504 14.40 -6.90 -9.65
C LEU A 504 12.98 -7.44 -9.39
N LEU A 505 12.37 -7.04 -8.27
CA LEU A 505 10.97 -7.35 -7.95
C LEU A 505 10.00 -6.75 -8.98
N ARG A 506 10.28 -5.54 -9.48
CA ARG A 506 9.48 -4.88 -10.53
C ARG A 506 9.63 -5.54 -11.90
N PHE A 507 10.77 -6.14 -12.22
CA PHE A 507 10.97 -6.92 -13.45
C PHE A 507 10.16 -8.23 -13.46
N LEU A 508 9.76 -8.72 -12.28
CA LEU A 508 8.98 -9.96 -12.11
C LEU A 508 7.45 -9.75 -12.06
N GLU A 509 6.98 -8.51 -11.92
CA GLU A 509 5.55 -8.12 -11.84
C GLU A 509 4.92 -7.71 -13.17
#